data_AF-A0AAJ2AK51-F1
#
_entry.id   AF-A0AAJ2AK51-F1
#
_cell.length_a   1.000
_cell.length_b   1.000
_cell.length_c   1.000
_cell.angle_alpha   90.00
_cell.angle_beta   90.00
_cell.angle_gamma   90.00
#
_symmetry.space_group_name_H-M   'P 1'
#
loop_
_entity.id
_entity.type
_entity.pdbx_description
1 polymer ?
#
loop_
_entity_poly.entity_id
_entity_poly.type
_entity_poly.pdbx_seq_one_letter_code
_entity_poly.pdbx_strand_id
1 'polypeptide(L)'
;MTSSSVATPSGSKPAGKQVPPYFRSKTLTAALAFLFGSIGLHRFYLYGLRDKYGWAHIVGIVLGAFGYLLLKETERASLLGWALAFPGAVSLLAAFLSAIVYGLRPDAKWDAQFNAHTGRNSRSGWTVIFIVIFSLLIGAFLLMTGLALTFQTYFEGQVQAAKTLSQ
;
A
#
# COMPACT_ATOMS: atom_id res chain seq x y z
N MET A 1 -59.80 -17.25 40.26
CA MET A 1 -59.04 -17.97 39.22
C MET A 1 -58.14 -16.97 38.53
N THR A 2 -56.86 -17.13 38.75
CA THR A 2 -55.74 -16.32 38.27
C THR A 2 -55.46 -16.63 36.80
N SER A 3 -55.29 -15.60 35.96
CA SER A 3 -54.62 -15.76 34.67
C SER A 3 -53.55 -14.70 34.53
N SER A 4 -52.34 -15.11 34.87
CA SER A 4 -51.09 -14.38 34.71
C SER A 4 -50.59 -14.49 33.27
N SER A 5 -50.10 -13.37 32.75
CA SER A 5 -48.90 -13.17 31.90
C SER A 5 -48.71 -14.05 30.66
N VAL A 6 -48.51 -13.41 29.50
CA VAL A 6 -47.26 -13.52 28.73
C VAL A 6 -46.99 -12.19 28.00
N ALA A 7 -45.83 -11.60 28.28
CA ALA A 7 -45.29 -10.41 27.67
C ALA A 7 -44.79 -10.67 26.23
N THR A 8 -44.98 -9.68 25.36
CA THR A 8 -44.42 -9.61 24.01
C THR A 8 -42.90 -9.43 24.07
N PRO A 9 -42.08 -10.25 23.38
CA PRO A 9 -40.66 -9.95 23.26
C PRO A 9 -40.46 -8.85 22.21
N SER A 10 -40.05 -7.68 22.69
CA SER A 10 -39.45 -6.61 21.89
C SER A 10 -38.22 -7.16 21.15
N GLY A 11 -38.37 -7.43 19.87
CA GLY A 11 -37.26 -7.80 18.98
C GLY A 11 -36.24 -6.68 18.91
N SER A 12 -35.08 -6.88 19.53
CA SER A 12 -33.91 -6.03 19.35
C SER A 12 -33.44 -6.13 17.90
N LYS A 13 -33.63 -5.04 17.14
CA LYS A 13 -33.06 -4.87 15.80
C LYS A 13 -31.54 -4.93 15.95
N PRO A 14 -30.84 -5.95 15.41
CA PRO A 14 -29.39 -5.92 15.45
C PRO A 14 -28.95 -4.71 14.63
N ALA A 15 -28.12 -3.85 15.24
CA ALA A 15 -27.47 -2.74 14.56
C ALA A 15 -26.58 -3.32 13.46
N GLY A 16 -27.18 -3.58 12.30
CA GLY A 16 -26.48 -4.01 11.11
C GLY A 16 -25.44 -2.96 10.79
N LYS A 17 -24.17 -3.31 10.98
CA LYS A 17 -23.07 -2.58 10.34
C LYS A 17 -23.47 -2.45 8.87
N GLN A 18 -23.65 -1.23 8.40
CA GLN A 18 -23.99 -0.95 7.00
C GLN A 18 -22.87 -1.53 6.14
N VAL A 19 -23.11 -2.70 5.55
CA VAL A 19 -22.17 -3.35 4.63
C VAL A 19 -22.45 -2.77 3.25
N PRO A 20 -21.48 -2.14 2.57
CA PRO A 20 -21.71 -1.58 1.25
C PRO A 20 -22.11 -2.68 0.26
N PRO A 21 -23.12 -2.47 -0.61
CA PRO A 21 -23.74 -3.50 -1.45
C PRO A 21 -22.93 -3.83 -2.72
N TYR A 22 -21.63 -3.56 -2.74
CA TYR A 22 -20.81 -3.57 -3.96
C TYR A 22 -19.82 -4.73 -3.98
N PHE A 23 -19.85 -5.51 -5.07
CA PHE A 23 -18.88 -6.55 -5.37
C PHE A 23 -17.48 -5.95 -5.59
N ARG A 24 -16.46 -6.49 -4.91
CA ARG A 24 -15.09 -5.95 -4.98
C ARG A 24 -14.20 -6.82 -5.85
N SER A 25 -13.81 -6.28 -7.00
CA SER A 25 -12.93 -6.96 -7.95
C SER A 25 -11.45 -6.88 -7.55
N LYS A 26 -10.80 -8.03 -7.63
CA LYS A 26 -9.37 -8.21 -7.36
C LYS A 26 -8.48 -7.52 -8.41
N THR A 27 -8.90 -7.55 -9.67
CA THR A 27 -8.24 -6.84 -10.79
C THR A 27 -8.14 -5.35 -10.54
N LEU A 28 -9.26 -4.74 -10.14
CA LEU A 28 -9.31 -3.31 -9.86
C LEU A 28 -8.44 -2.98 -8.66
N THR A 29 -8.47 -3.78 -7.60
CA THR A 29 -7.62 -3.56 -6.42
C THR A 29 -6.14 -3.66 -6.75
N ALA A 30 -5.73 -4.65 -7.54
CA ALA A 30 -4.36 -4.79 -8.02
C ALA A 30 -3.96 -3.60 -8.92
N ALA A 31 -4.83 -3.19 -9.84
CA ALA A 31 -4.57 -2.04 -10.73
C ALA A 31 -4.45 -0.73 -9.93
N LEU A 32 -5.31 -0.54 -8.93
CA LEU A 32 -5.25 0.57 -7.99
C LEU A 32 -3.97 0.55 -7.16
N ALA A 33 -3.50 -0.63 -6.74
CA ALA A 33 -2.24 -0.76 -6.02
C ALA A 33 -1.03 -0.48 -6.92
N PHE A 34 -1.11 -0.86 -8.20
CA PHE A 34 -0.04 -0.60 -9.17
C PHE A 34 0.01 0.87 -9.61
N LEU A 35 -1.12 1.44 -10.03
CA LEU A 35 -1.17 2.81 -10.60
C LEU A 35 -1.21 3.89 -9.52
N PHE A 36 -1.89 3.62 -8.41
CA PHE A 36 -2.17 4.62 -7.37
C PHE A 36 -1.80 4.13 -5.96
N GLY A 37 -1.05 3.04 -5.85
CA GLY A 37 -0.77 2.46 -4.54
C GLY A 37 0.17 3.29 -3.70
N SER A 38 1.03 4.11 -4.33
CA SER A 38 1.84 5.13 -3.67
C SER A 38 0.99 6.16 -2.92
N ILE A 39 -0.23 6.45 -3.38
CA ILE A 39 -1.20 7.32 -2.71
C ILE A 39 -2.06 6.53 -1.69
N GLY A 40 -1.97 5.20 -1.67
CA GLY A 40 -2.76 4.33 -0.79
C GLY A 40 -4.19 4.07 -1.27
N LEU A 41 -4.53 4.41 -2.52
CA LEU A 41 -5.90 4.30 -3.07
C LEU A 41 -6.48 2.89 -2.97
N HIS A 42 -5.64 1.85 -3.15
CA HIS A 42 -6.04 0.46 -2.99
C HIS A 42 -6.51 0.12 -1.57
N ARG A 43 -5.94 0.77 -0.55
CA ARG A 43 -6.27 0.59 0.86
C ARG A 43 -7.52 1.37 1.24
N PHE A 44 -7.67 2.59 0.73
CA PHE A 44 -8.91 3.34 0.87
C PHE A 44 -10.10 2.65 0.19
N TYR A 45 -9.88 2.00 -0.95
CA TYR A 45 -10.89 1.17 -1.61
C TYR A 45 -11.31 -0.04 -0.77
N LEU A 46 -10.36 -0.69 -0.09
CA LEU A 46 -10.64 -1.89 0.72
C LEU A 46 -11.13 -1.60 2.15
N TYR A 47 -10.59 -0.60 2.83
CA TYR A 47 -10.84 -0.38 4.26
C TYR A 47 -11.55 0.96 4.55
N GLY A 48 -11.78 1.78 3.51
CA GLY A 48 -12.41 3.09 3.62
C GLY A 48 -11.45 4.17 4.12
N LEU A 49 -11.96 5.41 4.26
CA LEU A 49 -11.20 6.62 4.63
C LEU A 49 -10.61 6.60 6.06
N ARG A 50 -10.99 5.62 6.90
CA ARG A 50 -10.49 5.46 8.28
C ARG A 50 -9.20 4.64 8.38
N ASP A 51 -8.61 4.21 7.25
CA ASP A 51 -7.39 3.40 7.27
C ASP A 51 -6.14 4.23 7.55
N LYS A 52 -5.59 4.10 8.75
CA LYS A 52 -4.35 4.74 9.21
C LYS A 52 -3.15 4.47 8.30
N TYR A 53 -3.11 3.30 7.64
CA TYR A 53 -1.99 2.95 6.78
C TYR A 53 -2.12 3.56 5.38
N GLY A 54 -3.35 3.80 4.89
CA GLY A 54 -3.58 4.59 3.67
C GLY A 54 -3.07 6.03 3.85
N TRP A 55 -3.31 6.63 5.02
CA TRP A 55 -2.75 7.93 5.37
C TRP A 55 -1.23 7.94 5.51
N ALA A 56 -0.64 6.87 6.06
CA ALA A 56 0.82 6.72 6.12
C ALA A 56 1.48 6.70 4.73
N HIS A 57 0.81 6.12 3.72
CA HIS A 57 1.30 6.16 2.32
C HIS A 57 1.35 7.59 1.77
N ILE A 58 0.28 8.37 1.98
CA ILE A 58 0.20 9.77 1.54
C ILE A 58 1.32 10.58 2.20
N VAL A 59 1.47 10.48 3.52
CA VAL A 59 2.53 11.18 4.25
C VAL A 59 3.91 10.75 3.73
N GLY A 60 4.14 9.45 3.55
CA GLY A 60 5.39 8.93 3.02
C GLY A 60 5.73 9.50 1.64
N ILE A 61 4.77 9.57 0.73
CA ILE A 61 4.99 10.14 -0.61
C ILE A 61 5.24 11.64 -0.59
N VAL A 62 4.51 12.39 0.24
CA VAL A 62 4.74 13.84 0.38
C VAL A 62 6.16 14.09 0.90
N LEU A 63 6.57 13.39 1.97
CA LEU A 63 7.93 13.47 2.49
C LEU A 63 8.96 13.04 1.44
N GLY A 64 8.67 11.95 0.71
CA GLY A 64 9.49 11.45 -0.37
C GLY A 64 9.73 12.47 -1.48
N ALA A 65 8.69 13.19 -1.89
CA ALA A 65 8.77 14.22 -2.91
C ALA A 65 9.65 15.39 -2.45
N PHE A 66 9.47 15.86 -1.22
CA PHE A 66 10.36 16.88 -0.64
C PHE A 66 11.81 16.40 -0.53
N GLY A 67 12.02 15.15 -0.09
CA GLY A 67 13.33 14.55 -0.02
C GLY A 67 14.02 14.45 -1.38
N TYR A 68 13.29 14.03 -2.41
CA TYR A 68 13.80 13.97 -3.78
C TYR A 68 14.19 15.35 -4.32
N LEU A 69 13.34 16.37 -4.14
CA LEU A 69 13.64 17.74 -4.56
C LEU A 69 14.91 18.25 -3.87
N LEU A 70 15.04 18.00 -2.57
CA LEU A 70 16.20 18.41 -1.80
C LEU A 70 17.47 17.67 -2.23
N LEU A 71 17.38 16.37 -2.53
CA LEU A 71 18.49 15.58 -3.09
C LEU A 71 18.89 16.06 -4.49
N LYS A 72 17.92 16.46 -5.31
CA LYS A 72 18.17 17.00 -6.64
C LYS A 72 18.89 18.34 -6.58
N GLU A 73 18.47 19.23 -5.68
CA GLU A 73 19.11 20.54 -5.49
C GLU A 73 20.51 20.43 -4.88
N THR A 74 20.72 19.46 -3.98
CA THR A 74 22.00 19.28 -3.27
C THR A 74 22.91 18.23 -3.90
N GLU A 75 22.62 17.79 -5.13
CA GLU A 75 23.37 16.73 -5.83
C GLU A 75 23.62 15.45 -5.00
N ARG A 76 22.64 15.10 -4.14
CA ARG A 76 22.67 13.97 -3.18
C ARG A 76 23.54 14.18 -1.93
N ALA A 77 24.05 15.39 -1.69
CA ALA A 77 24.84 15.70 -0.50
C ALA A 77 24.00 15.87 0.79
N SER A 78 22.72 16.23 0.67
CA SER A 78 21.88 16.50 1.84
C SER A 78 21.42 15.23 2.55
N LEU A 79 21.83 15.08 3.81
CA LEU A 79 21.39 13.99 4.69
C LEU A 79 19.90 14.09 5.04
N LEU A 80 19.36 15.31 5.15
CA LEU A 80 17.92 15.53 5.31
C LEU A 80 17.13 15.10 4.06
N GLY A 81 17.69 15.32 2.87
CA GLY A 81 17.10 14.87 1.61
C GLY A 81 16.94 13.34 1.60
N TRP A 82 17.98 12.61 2.01
CA TRP A 82 17.94 11.16 2.14
C TRP A 82 16.94 10.68 3.21
N ALA A 83 16.94 11.32 4.38
CA ALA A 83 16.01 10.98 5.47
C ALA A 83 14.54 11.16 5.06
N LEU A 84 14.22 12.19 4.27
CA LEU A 84 12.89 12.46 3.75
C LEU A 84 12.54 11.56 2.55
N ALA A 85 13.51 11.23 1.69
CA ALA A 85 13.30 10.35 0.54
C ALA A 85 12.98 8.91 0.94
N PHE A 86 13.60 8.42 2.02
CA PHE A 86 13.44 7.05 2.52
C PHE A 86 11.97 6.62 2.77
N PRO A 87 11.16 7.34 3.58
CA PRO A 87 9.76 6.97 3.79
C PRO A 87 8.93 6.99 2.49
N GLY A 88 9.27 7.84 1.53
CA GLY A 88 8.66 7.82 0.20
C GLY A 88 8.99 6.57 -0.60
N ALA A 89 10.26 6.18 -0.62
CA ALA A 89 10.71 4.94 -1.26
C ALA A 89 10.04 3.71 -0.62
N VAL A 90 9.97 3.66 0.71
CA VAL A 90 9.27 2.59 1.45
C VAL A 90 7.79 2.56 1.11
N SER A 91 7.11 3.71 1.08
CA SER A 91 5.70 3.82 0.70
C SER A 91 5.45 3.28 -0.72
N LEU A 92 6.30 3.68 -1.67
CA LEU A 92 6.22 3.24 -3.07
C LEU A 92 6.46 1.73 -3.21
N LEU A 93 7.49 1.19 -2.57
CA LEU A 93 7.79 -0.25 -2.60
C LEU A 93 6.70 -1.08 -1.92
N ALA A 94 6.15 -0.59 -0.80
CA ALA A 94 5.04 -1.23 -0.11
C ALA A 94 3.77 -1.29 -0.98
N ALA A 95 3.56 -0.30 -1.87
CA ALA A 95 2.47 -0.30 -2.82
C ALA A 95 2.62 -1.42 -3.88
N PHE A 96 3.81 -1.56 -4.47
CA PHE A 96 4.10 -2.64 -5.41
C PHE A 96 3.99 -4.01 -4.73
N LEU A 97 4.51 -4.16 -3.52
CA LEU A 97 4.36 -5.38 -2.73
C LEU A 97 2.88 -5.70 -2.48
N SER A 98 2.07 -4.70 -2.14
CA SER A 98 0.63 -4.88 -1.94
C SER A 98 -0.07 -5.32 -3.22
N ALA A 99 0.28 -4.76 -4.38
CA ALA A 99 -0.23 -5.19 -5.67
C ALA A 99 0.07 -6.67 -5.95
N ILE A 100 1.29 -7.12 -5.64
CA ILE A 100 1.71 -8.52 -5.76
C ILE A 100 0.94 -9.42 -4.79
N VAL A 101 0.86 -9.05 -3.51
CA VAL A 101 0.19 -9.82 -2.46
C VAL A 101 -1.30 -9.98 -2.75
N TYR A 102 -1.99 -8.92 -3.18
CA TYR A 102 -3.40 -8.99 -3.53
C TYR A 102 -3.63 -9.68 -4.88
N GLY A 103 -2.74 -9.48 -5.86
CA GLY A 103 -2.83 -10.12 -7.16
C GLY A 103 -2.62 -11.64 -7.11
N LEU A 104 -1.70 -12.12 -6.27
CA LEU A 104 -1.41 -13.56 -6.10
C LEU A 104 -2.32 -14.25 -5.07
N ARG A 105 -3.14 -13.50 -4.32
CA ARG A 105 -4.05 -14.11 -3.35
C ARG A 105 -5.03 -15.06 -4.03
N PRO A 106 -5.23 -16.31 -3.58
CA PRO A 106 -6.23 -17.21 -4.16
C PRO A 106 -7.64 -16.62 -4.12
N ASP A 107 -8.41 -16.83 -5.19
CA ASP A 107 -9.73 -16.20 -5.35
C ASP A 107 -10.71 -16.61 -4.24
N ALA A 108 -10.70 -17.88 -3.82
CA ALA A 108 -11.50 -18.35 -2.69
C ALA A 108 -11.16 -17.62 -1.37
N LYS A 109 -9.88 -17.30 -1.12
CA LYS A 109 -9.46 -16.53 0.06
C LYS A 109 -9.86 -15.06 -0.06
N TRP A 110 -9.82 -14.50 -1.27
CA TRP A 110 -10.29 -13.14 -1.53
C TRP A 110 -11.79 -13.01 -1.27
N ASP A 111 -12.58 -13.94 -1.82
CA ASP A 111 -14.03 -13.90 -1.69
C ASP A 111 -14.48 -14.16 -0.25
N ALA A 112 -13.83 -15.09 0.46
CA ALA A 112 -14.12 -15.31 1.89
C ALA A 112 -13.83 -14.08 2.76
N GLN A 113 -12.87 -13.23 2.37
CA GLN A 113 -12.50 -12.05 3.16
C GLN A 113 -13.28 -10.79 2.78
N PHE A 114 -13.57 -10.58 1.49
CA PHE A 114 -14.14 -9.33 0.99
C PHE A 114 -15.51 -9.46 0.33
N ASN A 115 -15.90 -10.66 -0.12
CA ASN A 115 -17.14 -10.91 -0.86
C ASN A 115 -18.05 -11.96 -0.19
N ALA A 116 -17.80 -12.33 1.08
CA ALA A 116 -18.45 -13.44 1.79
C ALA A 116 -19.99 -13.38 1.81
N HIS A 117 -20.56 -12.18 1.65
CA HIS A 117 -22.00 -11.93 1.72
C HIS A 117 -22.65 -11.66 0.35
N THR A 118 -21.90 -11.76 -0.77
CA THR A 118 -22.40 -11.38 -2.11
C THR A 118 -22.83 -12.56 -2.99
N GLY A 119 -22.59 -13.80 -2.56
CA GLY A 119 -23.01 -15.01 -3.30
C GLY A 119 -22.38 -15.18 -4.69
N ARG A 120 -21.37 -14.36 -5.04
CA ARG A 120 -20.65 -14.39 -6.32
C ARG A 120 -19.19 -14.77 -6.10
N ASN A 121 -18.69 -15.70 -6.91
CA ASN A 121 -17.27 -16.03 -6.95
C ASN A 121 -16.52 -15.05 -7.87
N SER A 122 -15.41 -14.49 -7.39
CA SER A 122 -14.42 -13.81 -8.21
C SER A 122 -13.75 -14.82 -9.12
N ARG A 123 -13.69 -14.51 -10.41
CA ARG A 123 -12.71 -15.10 -11.33
C ARG A 123 -11.60 -14.08 -11.52
N SER A 124 -10.40 -14.36 -11.01
CA SER A 124 -9.24 -13.57 -11.40
C SER A 124 -8.96 -13.80 -12.89
N GLY A 125 -8.96 -12.71 -13.65
CA GLY A 125 -8.59 -12.72 -15.06
C GLY A 125 -7.08 -12.59 -15.23
N TRP A 126 -6.62 -12.89 -16.45
CA TRP A 126 -5.22 -12.71 -16.89
C TRP A 126 -4.66 -11.30 -16.63
N THR A 127 -5.52 -10.27 -16.60
CA THR A 127 -5.13 -8.90 -16.27
C THR A 127 -4.44 -8.78 -14.90
N VAL A 128 -4.86 -9.57 -13.89
CA VAL A 128 -4.21 -9.57 -12.57
C VAL A 128 -2.75 -10.00 -12.68
N ILE A 129 -2.48 -11.03 -13.51
CA ILE A 129 -1.15 -11.59 -13.69
C ILE A 129 -0.22 -10.54 -14.31
N PHE A 130 -0.67 -9.83 -15.35
CA PHE A 130 0.11 -8.73 -15.93
C PHE A 130 0.41 -7.64 -14.90
N ILE A 131 -0.56 -7.24 -14.08
CA ILE A 131 -0.34 -6.25 -13.02
C ILE A 131 0.72 -6.74 -12.02
N VAL A 132 0.69 -8.01 -11.62
CA VAL A 132 1.70 -8.59 -10.73
C VAL A 132 3.08 -8.59 -11.38
N ILE A 133 3.18 -8.97 -12.65
CA ILE A 133 4.45 -8.98 -13.40
C ILE A 133 5.04 -7.57 -13.47
N PHE A 134 4.25 -6.57 -13.89
CA PHE A 134 4.72 -5.19 -13.96
C PHE A 134 5.06 -4.62 -12.58
N SER A 135 4.28 -4.95 -11.55
CA SER A 135 4.56 -4.53 -10.17
C SER A 135 5.89 -5.09 -9.67
N LEU A 136 6.16 -6.37 -9.96
CA LEU A 136 7.41 -7.02 -9.58
C LEU A 136 8.59 -6.44 -10.35
N LEU A 137 8.46 -6.28 -11.67
CA LEU A 137 9.53 -5.77 -12.54
C LEU A 137 9.91 -4.33 -12.15
N ILE A 138 8.93 -3.44 -12.05
CA ILE A 138 9.18 -2.02 -11.73
C ILE A 138 9.62 -1.88 -10.27
N GLY A 139 8.98 -2.60 -9.34
CA GLY A 139 9.35 -2.57 -7.93
C GLY A 139 10.78 -3.04 -7.68
N ALA A 140 11.20 -4.14 -8.33
CA ALA A 140 12.57 -4.64 -8.24
C ALA A 140 13.57 -3.66 -8.88
N PHE A 141 13.24 -3.09 -10.03
CA PHE A 141 14.08 -2.08 -10.69
C PHE A 141 14.32 -0.87 -9.78
N LEU A 142 13.25 -0.29 -9.22
CA LEU A 142 13.34 0.86 -8.32
C LEU A 142 14.12 0.54 -7.03
N LEU A 143 13.91 -0.64 -6.45
CA LEU A 143 14.67 -1.11 -5.31
C LEU A 143 16.17 -1.17 -5.63
N MET A 144 16.52 -1.76 -6.78
CA MET A 144 17.91 -1.86 -7.21
C MET A 144 18.53 -0.50 -7.48
N THR A 145 17.82 0.41 -8.15
CA THR A 145 18.28 1.79 -8.37
C THR A 145 18.52 2.52 -7.05
N GLY A 146 17.60 2.39 -6.09
CA GLY A 146 17.74 3.01 -4.76
C GLY A 146 18.97 2.48 -4.00
N LEU A 147 19.19 1.17 -4.02
CA LEU A 147 20.39 0.56 -3.41
C LEU A 147 21.68 1.02 -4.10
N ALA A 148 21.72 1.01 -5.43
CA ALA A 148 22.89 1.43 -6.19
C ALA A 148 23.28 2.89 -5.89
N LEU A 149 22.32 3.81 -5.88
CA LEU A 149 22.55 5.22 -5.57
C LEU A 149 22.99 5.42 -4.11
N THR A 150 22.41 4.66 -3.18
CA THR A 150 22.77 4.74 -1.76
C THR A 150 24.21 4.28 -1.54
N PHE A 151 24.59 3.14 -2.12
CA PHE A 151 25.96 2.62 -2.02
C PHE A 151 26.97 3.54 -2.70
N GLN A 152 26.67 4.04 -3.89
CA GLN A 152 27.54 5.00 -4.57
C GLN A 152 27.80 6.23 -3.67
N THR A 153 26.74 6.83 -3.15
CA THR A 153 26.84 8.03 -2.30
C THR A 153 27.61 7.73 -0.99
N TYR A 154 27.37 6.56 -0.39
CA TYR A 154 28.07 6.14 0.83
C TYR A 154 29.58 5.96 0.60
N PHE A 155 29.97 5.27 -0.47
CA PHE A 155 31.39 5.04 -0.78
C PHE A 155 32.10 6.31 -1.24
N GLU A 156 31.45 7.16 -2.03
CA GLU A 156 31.97 8.48 -2.42
C GLU A 156 32.30 9.33 -1.17
N GLY A 157 31.40 9.36 -0.19
CA GLY A 157 31.61 10.07 1.08
C GLY A 157 32.79 9.51 1.88
N GLN A 158 32.93 8.19 1.98
CA GLN A 158 34.05 7.55 2.69
C GLN A 158 35.40 7.84 2.05
N VAL A 159 35.48 7.76 0.71
CA VAL A 159 36.71 8.04 -0.03
C VAL A 159 37.13 9.51 0.11
N GLN A 160 36.18 10.44 0.11
CA GLN A 160 36.47 11.87 0.33
C GLN A 160 36.99 12.12 1.76
N ALA A 161 36.35 11.53 2.78
CA ALA A 161 36.79 11.66 4.17
C ALA A 161 38.21 11.12 4.39
N ALA A 162 38.55 9.99 3.76
CA ALA A 162 39.90 9.43 3.83
C ALA A 162 40.95 10.36 3.19
N LYS A 163 40.63 10.98 2.04
CA LYS A 163 41.53 11.94 1.37
C LYS A 163 41.80 13.17 2.26
N THR A 164 40.77 13.71 2.91
CA THR A 164 40.92 14.89 3.79
C THR A 164 41.73 14.61 5.04
N LEU A 165 41.72 13.37 5.56
CA LEU A 165 42.53 12.98 6.73
C LEU A 165 44.00 12.73 6.39
N SER A 166 44.31 12.47 5.12
CA SER A 166 45.68 12.20 4.64
C SER A 166 46.45 13.46 4.23
N GLN A 167 45.79 14.61 4.17
CA GLN A 167 46.37 15.93 3.86
C GLN A 167 46.62 16.71 5.14
#